data_AF-A0AAD6L2E8-F1
#
_entry.id   AF-A0AAD6L2E8-F1
#
_cell.length_a   1.000
_cell.length_b   1.000
_cell.length_c   1.000
_cell.angle_alpha   90.00
_cell.angle_beta   90.00
_cell.angle_gamma   90.00
#
_symmetry.space_group_name_H-M   'P 1'
#
loop_
_entity.id
_entity.type
_entity.pdbx_description
1 polymer ?
#
loop_
_entity_poly.entity_id
_entity_poly.type
_entity_poly.pdbx_seq_one_letter_code
_entity_poly.pdbx_strand_id
1 'polypeptide(L)'
;MPLLVNEEPSIGEDSFVWLGSLVPLAVDIVNGRFTFETLTAPTGHRLFFPGFKKFLQEIDQCTKHLQKHATPKGVELADDEFILHVEGTASSQRVVRHVGGTSWPGRLTLTNYALYFEATGVMTYDDAVKIDLSKNISHTVKPAATGPWGAPLYDKAIIYESPELSEGIVLEFPEMTSSTRRDHWLALVKEIMLMHQFLSKYNVECPIQAWEMHARTIFGVIRLHAARELLRISPPSPTKFLIFALFDELPKGDYVLEQLAEGLKKVNSGHPCSACSILRAMNMSQSMLPSPEFEAVGKECTSASGEDNIPSSLESAINQVREEAKEVDIAKATTEVLKEEGIGESATILMELLKPLKNVVPWFQDVISWRRPAITLTMIAASLVIIYKEWVGKAIAAGLFWLVLKMILARCGRSQDKCNEVVVCSGSDQKITMESIVAAQFGLKNIHEMMQLSNISILKILSIIHAKARKQADMVMVAITVVAIIFAVVPLKYMLIAITLHSFIMTSKLGRHIGNAQGNRRLKEWWDSIPIVPVRVVEDASQCPP
;
A
#
# COMPACT_ATOMS: atom_id res chain seq x y z
N MET A 1 14.07 0.69 -27.12
CA MET A 1 15.15 -0.21 -27.56
C MET A 1 14.83 -1.59 -27.01
N PRO A 2 14.78 -2.66 -27.83
CA PRO A 2 14.92 -3.99 -27.26
C PRO A 2 16.29 -3.99 -26.57
N LEU A 3 16.32 -4.25 -25.26
CA LEU A 3 17.57 -4.36 -24.52
C LEU A 3 18.42 -5.39 -25.26
N LEU A 4 19.54 -4.93 -25.84
CA LEU A 4 20.44 -5.76 -26.64
C LEU A 4 20.88 -6.94 -25.77
N VAL A 5 20.25 -8.10 -25.98
CA VAL A 5 20.70 -9.37 -25.42
C VAL A 5 22.04 -9.64 -26.09
N ASN A 6 23.10 -9.55 -25.32
CA ASN A 6 24.45 -9.85 -25.78
C ASN A 6 24.95 -11.09 -25.04
N GLU A 7 25.91 -11.81 -25.62
CA GLU A 7 26.60 -12.94 -24.95
C GLU A 7 27.58 -12.47 -23.85
N GLU A 8 27.61 -11.16 -23.57
CA GLU A 8 28.41 -10.54 -22.52
C GLU A 8 27.98 -10.99 -21.10
N PRO A 9 28.92 -10.97 -20.13
CA PRO A 9 28.61 -11.29 -18.75
C PRO A 9 27.49 -10.40 -18.20
N SER A 10 26.45 -11.04 -17.68
CA SER A 10 25.33 -10.40 -17.00
C SER A 10 25.61 -10.24 -15.52
N ILE A 11 25.13 -9.15 -14.92
CA ILE A 11 25.16 -8.93 -13.48
C ILE A 11 23.99 -9.69 -12.84
N GLY A 12 24.30 -10.54 -11.87
CA GLY A 12 23.29 -11.22 -11.04
C GLY A 12 22.73 -10.31 -9.95
N GLU A 13 21.57 -10.69 -9.38
CA GLU A 13 20.87 -9.89 -8.36
C GLU A 13 21.78 -9.56 -7.17
N ASP A 14 22.47 -10.56 -6.60
CA ASP A 14 23.32 -10.36 -5.42
C ASP A 14 24.52 -9.46 -5.70
N SER A 15 25.12 -9.56 -6.89
CA SER A 15 26.21 -8.67 -7.30
C SER A 15 25.73 -7.22 -7.48
N PHE A 16 24.51 -7.04 -7.97
CA PHE A 16 23.90 -5.72 -8.12
C PHE A 16 23.62 -5.08 -6.75
N VAL A 17 23.08 -5.84 -5.80
CA VAL A 17 22.82 -5.35 -4.43
C VAL A 17 24.13 -5.08 -3.68
N TRP A 18 25.13 -5.96 -3.83
CA TRP A 18 26.47 -5.77 -3.28
C TRP A 18 27.12 -4.47 -3.79
N LEU A 19 26.94 -4.12 -5.06
CA LEU A 19 27.41 -2.83 -5.56
C LEU A 19 26.76 -1.64 -4.83
N GLY A 20 25.46 -1.74 -4.53
CA GLY A 20 24.71 -0.71 -3.80
C GLY A 20 25.10 -0.54 -2.34
N SER A 21 25.61 -1.60 -1.70
CA SER A 21 26.15 -1.50 -0.33
C SER A 21 27.46 -0.72 -0.27
N LEU A 22 28.22 -0.70 -1.37
CA LEU A 22 29.46 0.05 -1.50
C LEU A 22 29.26 1.48 -2.01
N VAL A 23 28.43 1.64 -3.05
CA VAL A 23 28.20 2.92 -3.73
C VAL A 23 26.70 3.07 -4.01
N PRO A 24 25.94 3.79 -3.16
CA PRO A 24 24.50 3.96 -3.29
C PRO A 24 24.13 4.99 -4.37
N LEU A 25 24.69 4.85 -5.58
CA LEU A 25 24.37 5.68 -6.74
C LEU A 25 23.37 4.99 -7.67
N ALA A 26 23.74 3.84 -8.22
CA ALA A 26 22.91 3.10 -9.16
C ALA A 26 21.78 2.31 -8.46
N VAL A 27 22.01 1.94 -7.20
CA VAL A 27 21.13 1.08 -6.42
C VAL A 27 21.33 1.34 -4.95
N ASP A 28 20.27 1.28 -4.15
CA ASP A 28 20.34 1.29 -2.70
C ASP A 28 20.16 -0.14 -2.17
N ILE A 29 20.89 -0.50 -1.11
CA ILE A 29 20.81 -1.83 -0.50
C ILE A 29 19.38 -2.20 -0.06
N VAL A 30 18.58 -1.21 0.35
CA VAL A 30 17.24 -1.40 0.94
C VAL A 30 16.21 -1.82 -0.09
N ASN A 31 16.21 -1.19 -1.27
CA ASN A 31 15.25 -1.49 -2.35
C ASN A 31 15.91 -2.14 -3.58
N GLY A 32 17.18 -2.52 -3.49
CA GLY A 32 17.98 -2.94 -4.63
C GLY A 32 17.49 -4.20 -5.33
N ARG A 33 16.99 -5.18 -4.56
CA ARG A 33 16.39 -6.40 -5.09
C ARG A 33 15.12 -6.10 -5.92
N PHE A 34 14.26 -5.20 -5.44
CA PHE A 34 13.05 -4.76 -6.16
C PHE A 34 13.39 -3.92 -7.40
N THR A 35 14.40 -3.05 -7.30
CA THR A 35 14.92 -2.27 -8.42
C THR A 35 15.48 -3.19 -9.51
N PHE A 36 16.28 -4.19 -9.14
CA PHE A 36 16.84 -5.17 -10.06
C PHE A 36 15.75 -5.95 -10.80
N GLU A 37 14.77 -6.48 -10.06
CA GLU A 37 13.63 -7.19 -10.64
C GLU A 37 12.89 -6.33 -11.67
N THR A 38 12.72 -5.04 -11.38
CA THR A 38 12.02 -4.11 -12.27
C THR A 38 12.83 -3.78 -13.53
N LEU A 39 14.14 -3.55 -13.39
CA LEU A 39 15.02 -3.27 -14.52
C LEU A 39 15.21 -4.48 -15.43
N THR A 40 15.11 -5.69 -14.88
CA THR A 40 15.37 -6.96 -15.58
C THR A 40 14.13 -7.75 -15.95
N ALA A 41 12.93 -7.26 -15.60
CA ALA A 41 11.65 -7.81 -16.05
C ALA A 41 11.59 -8.05 -17.58
N PRO A 42 12.04 -7.11 -18.46
CA PRO A 42 12.05 -7.35 -19.91
C PRO A 42 13.16 -8.31 -20.38
N THR A 43 14.15 -8.61 -19.55
CA THR A 43 15.35 -9.40 -19.92
C THR A 43 15.47 -10.72 -19.15
N GLY A 44 14.39 -11.17 -18.49
CA GLY A 44 14.36 -12.46 -17.79
C GLY A 44 15.31 -12.54 -16.60
N HIS A 45 15.32 -11.51 -15.74
CA HIS A 45 16.14 -11.43 -14.53
C HIS A 45 17.66 -11.37 -14.75
N ARG A 46 18.09 -10.91 -15.93
CA ARG A 46 19.49 -10.68 -16.25
C ARG A 46 19.74 -9.23 -16.63
N LEU A 47 20.69 -8.59 -15.95
CA LEU A 47 21.11 -7.23 -16.28
C LEU A 47 22.38 -7.27 -17.12
N PHE A 48 22.24 -7.09 -18.44
CA PHE A 48 23.38 -7.03 -19.35
C PHE A 48 24.12 -5.70 -19.25
N PHE A 49 25.44 -5.73 -19.45
CA PHE A 49 26.28 -4.54 -19.35
C PHE A 49 25.82 -3.36 -20.22
N PRO A 50 25.39 -3.52 -21.50
CA PRO A 50 24.89 -2.40 -22.30
C PRO A 50 23.65 -1.74 -21.68
N GLY A 51 22.75 -2.54 -21.09
CA GLY A 51 21.58 -2.04 -20.38
C GLY A 51 21.96 -1.26 -19.13
N PHE A 52 22.88 -1.81 -18.33
CA PHE A 52 23.38 -1.13 -17.13
C PHE A 52 24.15 0.16 -17.45
N LYS A 53 25.00 0.15 -18.47
CA LYS A 53 25.71 1.35 -18.97
C LYS A 53 24.72 2.43 -19.41
N LYS A 54 23.67 2.05 -20.15
CA LYS A 54 22.63 2.99 -20.56
C LYS A 54 21.89 3.56 -19.36
N PHE A 55 21.56 2.73 -18.36
CA PHE A 55 20.95 3.18 -17.12
C PHE A 55 21.80 4.24 -16.39
N LEU A 56 23.12 4.02 -16.26
CA LEU A 56 24.03 5.01 -15.67
C LEU A 56 24.09 6.32 -16.49
N GLN A 57 24.05 6.23 -17.81
CA GLN A 57 24.00 7.41 -18.69
C GLN A 57 22.70 8.19 -18.49
N GLU A 58 21.57 7.52 -18.35
CA GLU A 58 20.29 8.18 -18.06
C GLU A 58 20.31 8.84 -16.67
N ILE A 59 20.93 8.23 -15.65
CA ILE A 59 21.11 8.87 -14.34
C ILE A 59 21.86 10.19 -14.47
N ASP A 60 22.99 10.22 -15.18
CA ASP A 60 23.77 11.45 -15.41
C ASP A 60 22.96 12.51 -16.18
N GLN A 61 22.20 12.10 -17.20
CA GLN A 61 21.34 13.00 -17.96
C GLN A 61 20.19 13.57 -17.13
N CYS A 62 19.53 12.75 -16.32
CA CYS A 62 18.47 13.17 -15.40
C CYS A 62 19.01 14.16 -14.37
N THR A 63 20.16 13.89 -13.75
CA THR A 63 20.79 14.81 -12.78
C THR A 63 21.10 16.15 -13.42
N LYS A 64 21.73 16.16 -14.60
CA LYS A 64 22.01 17.41 -15.35
C LYS A 64 20.75 18.14 -15.78
N HIS A 65 19.68 17.41 -16.06
CA HIS A 65 18.39 18.02 -16.42
C HIS A 65 17.75 18.71 -15.21
N LEU A 66 17.73 18.05 -14.04
CA LEU A 66 17.20 18.60 -12.80
C LEU A 66 17.96 19.87 -12.36
N GLN A 67 19.29 19.86 -12.46
CA GLN A 67 20.15 21.00 -12.12
C GLN A 67 19.95 22.23 -13.02
N LYS A 68 19.39 22.07 -14.24
CA LYS A 68 19.15 23.18 -15.17
C LYS A 68 17.85 23.94 -14.91
N HIS A 69 16.95 23.40 -14.10
CA HIS A 69 15.67 24.07 -13.83
C HIS A 69 15.89 25.30 -12.96
N ALA A 70 15.24 26.41 -13.34
CA ALA A 70 15.22 27.61 -12.53
C ALA A 70 14.36 27.38 -11.28
N THR A 71 14.71 28.09 -10.20
CA THR A 71 13.91 28.09 -8.97
C THR A 71 12.49 28.62 -9.24
N PRO A 72 11.49 28.18 -8.46
CA PRO A 72 10.14 28.72 -8.56
C PRO A 72 10.13 30.24 -8.33
N LYS A 73 9.27 30.95 -9.06
CA LYS A 73 9.18 32.41 -8.99
C LYS A 73 8.76 32.86 -7.60
N GLY A 74 9.49 33.84 -7.06
CA GLY A 74 9.24 34.39 -5.72
C GLY A 74 9.70 33.48 -4.57
N VAL A 75 10.47 32.43 -4.85
CA VAL A 75 10.96 31.49 -3.84
C VAL A 75 12.49 31.42 -3.86
N GLU A 76 13.07 31.66 -2.69
CA GLU A 76 14.46 31.31 -2.41
C GLU A 76 14.48 29.92 -1.77
N LEU A 77 15.06 28.95 -2.47
CA LEU A 77 15.24 27.59 -1.96
C LEU A 77 16.36 27.58 -0.91
N ALA A 78 16.24 26.73 0.10
CA ALA A 78 17.33 26.51 1.05
C ALA A 78 18.55 25.86 0.38
N ASP A 79 19.75 26.01 0.96
CA ASP A 79 20.99 25.43 0.42
C ASP A 79 20.94 23.89 0.31
N ASP A 80 20.10 23.25 1.11
CA ASP A 80 19.85 21.81 1.14
C ASP A 80 18.55 21.40 0.42
N GLU A 81 17.89 22.34 -0.26
CA GLU A 81 16.64 22.10 -1.00
C GLU A 81 16.89 21.88 -2.51
N PHE A 82 16.67 20.65 -2.96
CA PHE A 82 16.92 20.22 -4.34
C PHE A 82 15.63 19.96 -5.10
N ILE A 83 15.59 20.40 -6.36
CA ILE A 83 14.50 20.12 -7.29
C ILE A 83 14.59 18.66 -7.75
N LEU A 84 13.53 17.89 -7.52
CA LEU A 84 13.46 16.44 -7.78
C LEU A 84 12.59 16.09 -8.99
N HIS A 85 11.57 16.90 -9.27
CA HIS A 85 10.68 16.70 -10.42
C HIS A 85 9.98 18.01 -10.79
N VAL A 86 9.82 18.26 -12.09
CA VAL A 86 9.16 19.47 -12.61
C VAL A 86 8.28 19.10 -13.79
N GLU A 87 7.01 19.52 -13.77
CA GLU A 87 6.11 19.44 -14.92
C GLU A 87 5.31 20.72 -15.11
N GLY A 88 4.82 20.94 -16.33
CA GLY A 88 4.15 22.17 -16.74
C GLY A 88 5.11 23.23 -17.26
N THR A 89 6.28 22.81 -17.76
CA THR A 89 7.23 23.61 -18.55
C THR A 89 6.84 23.63 -20.04
N ALA A 90 7.53 24.40 -20.88
CA ALA A 90 7.25 24.42 -22.33
C ALA A 90 7.35 23.03 -23.01
N SER A 91 8.15 22.13 -22.45
CA SER A 91 8.38 20.78 -22.97
C SER A 91 7.51 19.69 -22.30
N SER A 92 6.67 20.03 -21.33
CA SER A 92 5.86 19.07 -20.57
C SER A 92 4.41 19.53 -20.42
N GLN A 93 3.50 18.58 -20.19
CA GLN A 93 2.07 18.87 -20.01
C GLN A 93 1.85 19.70 -18.75
N ARG A 94 0.90 20.65 -18.79
CA ARG A 94 0.52 21.48 -17.64
C ARG A 94 -0.13 20.64 -16.54
N VAL A 95 -0.01 21.11 -15.30
CA VAL A 95 -0.76 20.62 -14.14
C VAL A 95 -1.86 21.63 -13.85
N VAL A 96 -3.07 21.19 -13.52
CA VAL A 96 -4.20 22.08 -13.26
C VAL A 96 -4.54 22.05 -11.78
N ARG A 97 -4.52 23.20 -11.12
CA ARG A 97 -4.99 23.33 -9.74
C ARG A 97 -6.46 23.74 -9.73
N HIS A 98 -7.28 23.04 -8.95
CA HIS A 98 -8.67 23.41 -8.73
C HIS A 98 -8.85 24.12 -7.40
N VAL A 99 -9.53 25.26 -7.42
CA VAL A 99 -9.92 26.04 -6.22
C VAL A 99 -11.38 26.42 -6.39
N GLY A 100 -12.26 25.83 -5.57
CA GLY A 100 -13.71 25.92 -5.76
C GLY A 100 -14.13 25.48 -7.16
N GLY A 101 -14.85 26.34 -7.90
CA GLY A 101 -15.25 26.10 -9.29
C GLY A 101 -14.27 26.63 -10.34
N THR A 102 -13.07 27.04 -9.95
CA THR A 102 -12.05 27.62 -10.87
C THR A 102 -10.85 26.69 -11.05
N SER A 103 -10.33 26.64 -12.27
CA SER A 103 -9.22 25.78 -12.67
C SER A 103 -8.06 26.61 -13.19
N TRP A 104 -6.88 26.43 -12.61
CA TRP A 104 -5.68 27.22 -12.88
C TRP A 104 -4.60 26.31 -13.48
N PRO A 105 -4.26 26.41 -14.78
CA PRO A 105 -3.16 25.66 -15.36
C PRO A 105 -1.81 26.26 -14.92
N GLY A 106 -0.83 25.42 -14.61
CA GLY A 106 0.43 25.87 -14.05
C GLY A 106 1.57 24.88 -14.19
N ARG A 107 2.69 25.26 -13.58
CA ARG A 107 3.90 24.45 -13.36
C ARG A 107 3.90 23.93 -11.93
N LEU A 108 4.23 22.66 -11.76
CA LEU A 108 4.39 22.01 -10.46
C LEU A 108 5.85 21.57 -10.32
N THR A 109 6.48 21.99 -9.23
CA THR A 109 7.85 21.63 -8.86
C THR A 109 7.84 20.90 -7.53
N LEU A 110 8.49 19.74 -7.48
CA LEU A 110 8.72 18.95 -6.26
C LEU A 110 10.16 19.13 -5.79
N THR A 111 10.34 19.40 -4.50
CA THR A 111 11.63 19.37 -3.83
C THR A 111 11.66 18.29 -2.76
N ASN A 112 12.82 18.10 -2.10
CA ASN A 112 12.95 17.25 -0.92
C ASN A 112 12.23 17.80 0.34
N TYR A 113 11.61 18.98 0.28
CA TYR A 113 10.86 19.56 1.41
C TYR A 113 9.41 19.96 1.06
N ALA A 114 9.11 20.36 -0.17
CA ALA A 114 7.83 20.98 -0.50
C ALA A 114 7.40 20.75 -1.95
N LEU A 115 6.11 21.00 -2.21
CA LEU A 115 5.58 21.24 -3.55
C LEU A 115 5.42 22.74 -3.78
N TYR A 116 5.78 23.20 -4.97
CA TYR A 116 5.59 24.56 -5.43
C TYR A 116 4.70 24.56 -6.66
N PHE A 117 3.56 25.23 -6.59
CA PHE A 117 2.66 25.39 -7.73
C PHE A 117 2.68 26.84 -8.22
N GLU A 118 2.99 27.03 -9.49
CA GLU A 118 3.05 28.31 -10.17
C GLU A 118 1.94 28.39 -11.23
N ALA A 119 0.94 29.25 -11.01
CA ALA A 119 -0.13 29.45 -11.97
C ALA A 119 0.42 30.15 -13.24
N THR A 120 -0.11 29.80 -14.40
CA THR A 120 0.24 30.45 -15.67
C THR A 120 -0.48 31.79 -15.75
N GLY A 121 0.24 32.89 -15.52
CA GLY A 121 -0.27 34.25 -15.70
C GLY A 121 -0.27 34.68 -17.17
N VAL A 122 -0.75 35.92 -17.42
CA VAL A 122 -0.94 36.47 -18.78
C VAL A 122 0.38 36.66 -19.55
N MET A 123 1.51 36.84 -18.85
CA MET A 123 2.84 37.06 -19.46
C MET A 123 3.97 36.27 -18.81
N THR A 124 3.89 36.01 -17.50
CA THR A 124 4.83 35.17 -16.73
C THR A 124 4.05 34.31 -15.75
N TYR A 125 4.69 33.28 -15.18
CA TYR A 125 4.13 32.57 -14.02
C TYR A 125 3.85 33.54 -12.85
N ASP A 126 2.82 33.22 -12.07
CA ASP A 126 2.54 33.90 -10.79
C ASP A 126 3.48 33.38 -9.70
N ASP A 127 3.47 34.03 -8.53
CA ASP A 127 4.28 33.61 -7.39
C ASP A 127 3.88 32.19 -6.92
N ALA A 128 4.88 31.39 -6.59
CA ALA A 128 4.67 29.98 -6.28
C ALA A 128 3.95 29.77 -4.95
N VAL A 129 2.90 28.94 -4.96
CA VAL A 129 2.22 28.49 -3.74
C VAL A 129 2.98 27.29 -3.17
N LYS A 130 3.57 27.48 -1.98
CA LYS A 130 4.31 26.45 -1.25
C LYS A 130 3.37 25.55 -0.45
N ILE A 131 3.53 24.24 -0.64
CA ILE A 131 2.89 23.19 0.16
C ILE A 131 4.02 22.44 0.87
N ASP A 132 4.13 22.66 2.18
CA ASP A 132 5.20 22.07 2.98
C ASP A 132 4.91 20.59 3.29
N LEU A 133 5.79 19.71 2.82
CA LEU A 133 5.73 18.26 3.02
C LEU A 133 6.55 17.79 4.22
N SER A 134 7.35 18.67 4.82
CA SER A 134 8.27 18.32 5.92
C SER A 134 7.62 18.37 7.31
N LYS A 135 6.52 19.11 7.45
CA LYS A 135 5.83 19.27 8.73
C LYS A 135 5.30 17.93 9.25
N ASN A 136 5.59 17.62 10.51
CA ASN A 136 5.00 16.47 11.20
C ASN A 136 3.55 16.75 11.65
N ILE A 137 2.68 16.92 10.67
CA ILE A 137 1.23 17.06 10.83
C ILE A 137 0.54 15.88 10.17
N SER A 138 -0.71 15.60 10.54
CA SER A 138 -1.51 14.52 9.95
C SER A 138 -2.00 14.89 8.53
N HIS A 139 -1.10 15.31 7.66
CA HIS A 139 -1.37 15.58 6.26
C HIS A 139 -1.47 14.27 5.47
N THR A 140 -2.36 14.23 4.48
CA THR A 140 -2.54 13.04 3.63
C THR A 140 -2.62 13.43 2.17
N VAL A 141 -2.07 12.57 1.31
CA VAL A 141 -2.19 12.70 -0.14
C VAL A 141 -2.84 11.45 -0.69
N LYS A 142 -3.94 11.64 -1.42
CA LYS A 142 -4.75 10.56 -1.96
C LYS A 142 -5.11 10.84 -3.42
N PRO A 143 -5.40 9.79 -4.21
CA PRO A 143 -6.09 9.94 -5.47
C PRO A 143 -7.42 10.68 -5.27
N ALA A 144 -7.74 11.57 -6.19
CA ALA A 144 -9.02 12.23 -6.26
C ALA A 144 -9.58 12.11 -7.68
N ALA A 145 -10.90 11.87 -7.76
CA ALA A 145 -11.62 11.98 -9.00
C ALA A 145 -11.85 13.46 -9.32
N THR A 146 -11.45 13.89 -10.51
CA THR A 146 -11.66 15.22 -11.06
C THR A 146 -11.98 15.13 -12.55
N GLY A 147 -12.47 16.21 -13.11
CA GLY A 147 -12.92 16.30 -14.48
C GLY A 147 -13.00 17.78 -14.84
N PRO A 148 -13.49 18.10 -16.06
CA PRO A 148 -13.67 19.50 -16.46
C PRO A 148 -14.37 20.29 -15.34
N TRP A 149 -13.78 21.42 -14.95
CA TRP A 149 -14.27 22.30 -13.87
C TRP A 149 -14.32 21.66 -12.46
N GLY A 150 -13.51 20.64 -12.19
CA GLY A 150 -13.40 20.03 -10.86
C GLY A 150 -14.47 18.98 -10.53
N ALA A 151 -15.31 18.58 -11.48
CA ALA A 151 -16.31 17.53 -11.27
C ALA A 151 -15.67 16.15 -11.05
N PRO A 152 -16.10 15.31 -10.09
CA PRO A 152 -15.43 14.04 -9.77
C PRO A 152 -15.74 12.93 -10.80
N LEU A 153 -15.20 13.06 -12.00
CA LEU A 153 -15.51 12.18 -13.15
C LEU A 153 -14.39 11.20 -13.50
N TYR A 154 -13.13 11.59 -13.35
CA TYR A 154 -11.97 10.80 -13.74
C TYR A 154 -10.90 10.78 -12.65
N ASP A 155 -10.25 9.65 -12.42
CA ASP A 155 -9.21 9.54 -11.37
C ASP A 155 -7.87 10.16 -11.80
N LYS A 156 -7.88 11.46 -12.10
CA LYS A 156 -6.79 12.23 -12.70
C LYS A 156 -6.13 13.23 -11.77
N ALA A 157 -6.58 13.34 -10.52
CA ALA A 157 -5.99 14.27 -9.56
C ALA A 157 -5.39 13.59 -8.34
N ILE A 158 -4.52 14.35 -7.67
CA ILE A 158 -4.16 14.14 -6.27
C ILE A 158 -4.78 15.25 -5.44
N ILE A 159 -5.25 14.90 -4.25
CA ILE A 159 -5.68 15.87 -3.23
C ILE A 159 -4.70 15.85 -2.06
N TYR A 160 -4.19 17.03 -1.71
CA TYR A 160 -3.42 17.24 -0.48
C TYR A 160 -4.34 17.81 0.60
N GLU A 161 -4.51 17.06 1.69
CA GLU A 161 -5.31 17.46 2.84
C GLU A 161 -4.40 17.69 4.04
N SER A 162 -4.58 18.81 4.75
CA SER A 162 -3.83 19.15 5.97
C SER A 162 -4.77 19.79 6.99
N PRO A 163 -4.60 19.56 8.30
CA PRO A 163 -5.40 20.23 9.33
C PRO A 163 -5.21 21.75 9.36
N GLU A 164 -4.14 22.27 8.77
CA GLU A 164 -3.88 23.71 8.64
C GLU A 164 -4.71 24.36 7.51
N LEU A 165 -5.28 23.56 6.61
CA LEU A 165 -6.05 24.03 5.45
C LEU A 165 -7.53 23.75 5.65
N SER A 166 -8.38 24.74 5.37
CA SER A 166 -9.84 24.56 5.40
C SER A 166 -10.37 23.72 4.25
N GLU A 167 -9.70 23.79 3.09
CA GLU A 167 -10.00 23.00 1.89
C GLU A 167 -8.72 22.32 1.39
N GLY A 168 -8.83 21.08 0.92
CA GLY A 168 -7.72 20.35 0.33
C GLY A 168 -7.27 20.96 -0.99
N ILE A 169 -5.97 20.88 -1.28
CA ILE A 169 -5.41 21.36 -2.54
C ILE A 169 -5.52 20.24 -3.58
N VAL A 170 -6.32 20.47 -4.61
CA VAL A 170 -6.56 19.51 -5.70
C VAL A 170 -5.68 19.85 -6.89
N LEU A 171 -4.82 18.92 -7.29
CA LEU A 171 -3.92 19.02 -8.44
C LEU A 171 -4.29 17.94 -9.45
N GLU A 172 -4.85 18.34 -10.58
CA GLU A 172 -5.19 17.48 -11.72
C GLU A 172 -4.03 17.36 -12.70
N PHE A 173 -3.83 16.14 -13.19
CA PHE A 173 -2.89 15.77 -14.23
C PHE A 173 -3.68 15.35 -15.48
N PRO A 174 -3.88 16.26 -16.45
CA PRO A 174 -4.65 15.95 -17.64
C PRO A 174 -3.94 14.87 -18.46
N GLU A 175 -4.53 13.68 -18.49
CA GLU A 175 -4.07 12.55 -19.30
C GLU A 175 -5.30 11.89 -19.94
N MET A 176 -5.24 11.56 -21.24
CA MET A 176 -6.43 11.10 -21.98
C MET A 176 -6.77 9.63 -21.72
N THR A 177 -5.75 8.78 -21.58
CA THR A 177 -5.90 7.32 -21.69
C THR A 177 -5.41 6.53 -20.49
N SER A 178 -4.63 7.14 -19.58
CA SER A 178 -4.07 6.45 -18.41
C SER A 178 -4.06 7.35 -17.16
N SER A 179 -3.82 6.76 -15.98
CA SER A 179 -3.53 7.48 -14.72
C SER A 179 -2.04 7.47 -14.35
N THR A 180 -1.17 6.99 -15.24
CA THR A 180 0.25 6.74 -14.91
C THR A 180 0.99 8.00 -14.50
N ARG A 181 0.63 9.17 -15.06
CA ARG A 181 1.21 10.46 -14.67
C ARG A 181 0.80 10.86 -13.26
N ARG A 182 -0.48 10.74 -12.93
CA ARG A 182 -1.02 11.00 -11.58
C ARG A 182 -0.40 10.06 -10.56
N ASP A 183 -0.28 8.78 -10.88
CA ASP A 183 0.29 7.76 -9.99
C ASP A 183 1.79 7.98 -9.75
N HIS A 184 2.51 8.46 -10.77
CA HIS A 184 3.92 8.87 -10.62
C HIS A 184 4.07 10.04 -9.65
N TRP A 185 3.30 11.13 -9.82
CA TRP A 185 3.31 12.25 -8.88
C TRP A 185 2.89 11.85 -7.47
N LEU A 186 1.84 11.03 -7.34
CA LEU A 186 1.37 10.54 -6.06
C LEU A 186 2.48 9.79 -5.31
N ALA A 187 3.20 8.89 -6.00
CA ALA A 187 4.28 8.12 -5.40
C ALA A 187 5.46 9.01 -4.97
N LEU A 188 5.86 9.97 -5.81
CA LEU A 188 6.93 10.91 -5.47
C LEU A 188 6.59 11.79 -4.26
N VAL A 189 5.37 12.34 -4.22
CA VAL A 189 4.93 13.16 -3.08
C VAL A 189 4.86 12.34 -1.80
N LYS A 190 4.31 11.11 -1.88
CA LYS A 190 4.28 10.19 -0.74
C LYS A 190 5.68 9.84 -0.25
N GLU A 191 6.64 9.61 -1.14
CA GLU A 191 8.03 9.30 -0.74
C GLU A 191 8.62 10.41 0.14
N ILE A 192 8.47 11.68 -0.26
CA ILE A 192 8.99 12.81 0.51
C ILE A 192 8.28 12.95 1.86
N MET A 193 6.95 12.82 1.88
CA MET A 193 6.18 12.87 3.14
C MET A 193 6.58 11.74 4.09
N LEU A 194 6.69 10.50 3.58
CA LEU A 194 7.03 9.34 4.39
C LEU A 194 8.48 9.39 4.88
N MET A 195 9.41 9.95 4.10
CA MET A 195 10.79 10.22 4.53
C MET A 195 10.82 11.17 5.73
N HIS A 196 10.10 12.30 5.68
CA HIS A 196 10.04 13.25 6.80
C HIS A 196 9.34 12.65 8.03
N GLN A 197 8.27 11.87 7.81
CA GLN A 197 7.63 11.10 8.88
C GLN A 197 8.59 10.07 9.51
N PHE A 198 9.42 9.41 8.70
CA PHE A 198 10.44 8.49 9.19
C PHE A 198 11.47 9.20 10.07
N LEU A 199 12.03 10.32 9.59
CA LEU A 199 13.02 11.11 10.34
C LEU A 199 12.46 11.55 11.70
N SER A 200 11.20 12.03 11.71
CA SER A 200 10.54 12.44 12.95
C SER A 200 10.19 11.25 13.85
N LYS A 201 9.68 10.14 13.30
CA LYS A 201 9.26 8.95 14.06
C LYS A 201 10.42 8.31 14.81
N TYR A 202 11.61 8.23 14.18
CA TYR A 202 12.79 7.59 14.78
C TYR A 202 13.73 8.57 15.50
N ASN A 203 13.32 9.84 15.60
CA ASN A 203 14.07 10.93 16.24
C ASN A 203 15.52 11.01 15.74
N VAL A 204 15.70 11.14 14.43
CA VAL A 204 17.01 11.27 13.79
C VAL A 204 17.50 12.72 13.95
N GLU A 205 18.10 13.02 15.10
CA GLU A 205 18.54 14.39 15.45
C GLU A 205 19.82 14.82 14.72
N CYS A 206 20.68 13.86 14.31
CA CYS A 206 21.96 14.17 13.68
C CYS A 206 21.74 14.67 12.22
N PRO A 207 22.17 15.90 11.87
CA PRO A 207 21.96 16.46 10.53
C PRO A 207 22.58 15.62 9.42
N ILE A 208 23.73 14.99 9.67
CA ILE A 208 24.42 14.16 8.67
C ILE A 208 23.63 12.87 8.41
N GLN A 209 23.03 12.28 9.44
CA GLN A 209 22.17 11.09 9.30
C GLN A 209 20.85 11.43 8.60
N ALA A 210 20.25 12.57 8.93
CA ALA A 210 19.07 13.07 8.23
C ALA A 210 19.39 13.33 6.75
N TRP A 211 20.53 13.95 6.47
CA TRP A 211 21.00 14.22 5.10
C TRP A 211 21.27 12.94 4.30
N GLU A 212 21.72 11.86 4.96
CA GLU A 212 21.92 10.56 4.30
C GLU A 212 20.61 9.99 3.78
N MET A 213 19.53 10.14 4.56
CA MET A 213 18.19 9.74 4.11
C MET A 213 17.69 10.63 2.98
N HIS A 214 17.88 11.95 3.07
CA HIS A 214 17.58 12.87 1.96
C HIS A 214 18.32 12.46 0.69
N ALA A 215 19.62 12.19 0.77
CA ALA A 215 20.43 11.82 -0.38
C ALA A 215 19.97 10.48 -1.00
N ARG A 216 19.67 9.47 -0.18
CA ARG A 216 19.12 8.18 -0.67
C ARG A 216 17.78 8.35 -1.36
N THR A 217 16.89 9.20 -0.82
CA THR A 217 15.60 9.51 -1.44
C THR A 217 15.79 10.26 -2.76
N ILE A 218 16.68 11.25 -2.81
CA ILE A 218 17.01 11.98 -4.05
C ILE A 218 17.52 11.00 -5.12
N PHE A 219 18.45 10.11 -4.77
CA PHE A 219 18.91 9.08 -5.70
C PHE A 219 17.80 8.10 -6.09
N GLY A 220 16.88 7.73 -5.19
CA GLY A 220 15.70 6.93 -5.52
C GLY A 220 14.85 7.57 -6.63
N VAL A 221 14.58 8.87 -6.53
CA VAL A 221 13.85 9.64 -7.55
C VAL A 221 14.63 9.70 -8.87
N ILE A 222 15.93 9.98 -8.83
CA ILE A 222 16.78 10.03 -10.04
C ILE A 222 16.83 8.66 -10.75
N ARG A 223 16.98 7.57 -9.99
CA ARG A 223 16.95 6.20 -10.53
C ARG A 223 15.61 5.87 -11.16
N LEU A 224 14.51 6.29 -10.54
CA LEU A 224 13.18 6.12 -11.11
C LEU A 224 13.04 6.84 -12.46
N HIS A 225 13.48 8.10 -12.54
CA HIS A 225 13.48 8.86 -13.80
C HIS A 225 14.33 8.16 -14.86
N ALA A 226 15.54 7.75 -14.51
CA ALA A 226 16.44 7.02 -15.41
C ALA A 226 15.83 5.69 -15.90
N ALA A 227 15.12 4.97 -15.02
CA ALA A 227 14.45 3.73 -15.37
C ALA A 227 13.25 3.95 -16.29
N ARG A 228 12.48 5.04 -16.11
CA ARG A 228 11.38 5.42 -17.01
C ARG A 228 11.90 5.82 -18.38
N GLU A 229 13.03 6.51 -18.45
CA GLU A 229 13.70 6.85 -19.71
C GLU A 229 14.30 5.62 -20.42
N LEU A 230 14.80 4.65 -19.66
CA LEU A 230 15.26 3.37 -20.19
C LEU A 230 14.09 2.51 -20.72
N LEU A 231 12.99 2.46 -19.97
CA LEU A 231 11.83 1.60 -20.21
C LEU A 231 10.61 2.38 -20.76
N ARG A 232 10.83 3.35 -21.65
CA ARG A 232 9.77 4.24 -22.19
C ARG A 232 8.53 3.54 -22.73
N ILE A 233 8.65 2.31 -23.25
CA ILE A 233 7.54 1.54 -23.81
C ILE A 233 6.60 1.03 -22.72
N SER A 234 7.17 0.63 -21.58
CA SER A 234 6.44 0.12 -20.43
C SER A 234 7.09 0.69 -19.17
N PRO A 235 6.70 1.91 -18.76
CA PRO A 235 7.33 2.58 -17.64
C PRO A 235 7.10 1.78 -16.36
N PRO A 236 8.12 1.64 -15.51
CA PRO A 236 8.00 0.87 -14.28
C PRO A 236 7.05 1.52 -13.28
N SER A 237 6.50 0.69 -12.39
CA SER A 237 5.80 1.19 -11.20
C SER A 237 6.75 2.06 -10.36
N PRO A 238 6.36 3.30 -10.02
CA PRO A 238 7.19 4.21 -9.23
C PRO A 238 7.66 3.65 -7.89
N THR A 239 6.82 2.87 -7.22
CA THR A 239 7.02 2.47 -5.83
C THR A 239 8.26 1.59 -5.65
N LYS A 240 8.60 0.74 -6.63
CA LYS A 240 9.76 -0.18 -6.54
C LYS A 240 11.14 0.52 -6.47
N PHE A 241 11.23 1.80 -6.81
CA PHE A 241 12.45 2.61 -6.74
C PHE A 241 12.52 3.56 -5.54
N LEU A 242 11.40 3.74 -4.83
CA LEU A 242 11.22 4.70 -3.75
C LEU A 242 11.21 3.94 -2.43
N ILE A 243 12.10 4.27 -1.49
CA ILE A 243 12.33 3.44 -0.30
C ILE A 243 11.08 3.45 0.57
N PHE A 244 10.61 4.64 0.94
CA PHE A 244 9.54 4.75 1.92
C PHE A 244 8.18 4.39 1.34
N ALA A 245 7.89 4.78 0.11
CA ALA A 245 6.66 4.38 -0.58
C ALA A 245 6.58 2.86 -0.78
N LEU A 246 7.70 2.19 -1.09
CA LEU A 246 7.76 0.73 -1.19
C LEU A 246 7.41 0.07 0.15
N PHE A 247 8.11 0.44 1.22
CA PHE A 247 7.93 -0.18 2.53
C PHE A 247 6.69 0.32 3.28
N ASP A 248 5.98 1.33 2.78
CA ASP A 248 4.63 1.65 3.24
C ASP A 248 3.58 0.70 2.64
N GLU A 249 3.74 0.30 1.38
CA GLU A 249 2.82 -0.61 0.70
C GLU A 249 3.07 -2.09 0.98
N LEU A 250 4.33 -2.47 1.24
CA LEU A 250 4.69 -3.87 1.48
C LEU A 250 4.29 -4.37 2.89
N PRO A 251 3.85 -5.64 3.01
CA PRO A 251 3.59 -6.25 4.30
C PRO A 251 4.87 -6.28 5.14
N LYS A 252 4.79 -5.90 6.42
CA LYS A 252 5.95 -5.80 7.33
C LYS A 252 7.08 -4.86 6.89
N GLY A 253 6.81 -3.95 5.96
CA GLY A 253 7.81 -2.93 5.61
C GLY A 253 8.18 -2.00 6.77
N ASP A 254 7.31 -1.88 7.78
CA ASP A 254 7.61 -1.12 9.00
C ASP A 254 8.82 -1.69 9.79
N TYR A 255 9.00 -3.00 9.81
CA TYR A 255 10.17 -3.65 10.43
C TYR A 255 11.47 -3.35 9.66
N VAL A 256 11.41 -3.30 8.33
CA VAL A 256 12.58 -2.92 7.51
C VAL A 256 12.95 -1.46 7.77
N LEU A 257 11.97 -0.57 7.88
CA LEU A 257 12.22 0.84 8.24
C LEU A 257 12.81 0.96 9.66
N GLU A 258 12.33 0.17 10.62
CA GLU A 258 12.92 0.15 11.97
C GLU A 258 14.39 -0.30 11.94
N GLN A 259 14.70 -1.38 11.24
CA GLN A 259 16.08 -1.85 11.06
C GLN A 259 16.95 -0.85 10.29
N LEU A 260 16.39 -0.14 9.31
CA LEU A 260 17.07 0.94 8.61
C LEU A 260 17.42 2.10 9.55
N ALA A 261 16.51 2.48 10.45
CA ALA A 261 16.75 3.53 11.44
C ALA A 261 17.82 3.11 12.46
N GLU A 262 17.81 1.86 12.92
CA GLU A 262 18.86 1.31 13.79
C GLU A 262 20.21 1.26 13.09
N GLY A 263 20.25 0.88 11.81
CA GLY A 263 21.45 0.90 10.98
C GLY A 263 22.01 2.32 10.81
N LEU A 264 21.14 3.30 10.57
CA LEU A 264 21.55 4.70 10.40
C LEU A 264 22.26 5.27 11.65
N LYS A 265 21.85 4.86 12.86
CA LYS A 265 22.49 5.28 14.12
C LYS A 265 23.90 4.70 14.30
N LYS A 266 24.22 3.60 13.61
CA LYS A 266 25.48 2.86 13.75
C LYS A 266 26.47 3.12 12.61
N VAL A 267 25.99 3.56 11.44
CA VAL A 267 26.83 3.83 10.26
C VAL A 267 27.52 5.19 10.38
N ASN A 268 28.82 5.21 10.11
CA ASN A 268 29.60 6.45 9.98
C ASN A 268 29.16 7.21 8.72
N SER A 269 28.21 8.14 8.87
CA SER A 269 27.63 8.95 7.79
C SER A 269 28.61 9.93 7.12
N GLY A 270 29.88 9.96 7.55
CA GLY A 270 30.98 10.74 6.96
C GLY A 270 31.86 9.96 5.97
N HIS A 271 31.55 8.70 5.63
CA HIS A 271 32.34 7.93 4.68
C HIS A 271 32.30 8.55 3.25
N PRO A 272 33.41 8.54 2.48
CA PRO A 272 33.47 9.13 1.13
C PRO A 272 32.46 8.53 0.13
N CYS A 273 32.10 7.26 0.30
CA CYS A 273 31.11 6.55 -0.51
C CYS A 273 29.69 6.55 0.09
N SER A 274 29.39 7.40 1.08
CA SER A 274 28.02 7.60 1.56
C SER A 274 27.16 8.29 0.50
N ALA A 275 25.83 8.12 0.57
CA ALA A 275 24.93 8.81 -0.36
C ALA A 275 25.09 10.34 -0.25
N CYS A 276 25.23 10.85 0.98
CA CYS A 276 25.58 12.25 1.26
C CYS A 276 26.79 12.75 0.45
N SER A 277 27.91 12.04 0.55
CA SER A 277 29.17 12.44 -0.07
C SER A 277 29.11 12.37 -1.59
N ILE A 278 28.45 11.34 -2.14
CA ILE A 278 28.26 11.19 -3.58
C ILE A 278 27.38 12.31 -4.13
N LEU A 279 26.26 12.63 -3.46
CA LEU A 279 25.37 13.70 -3.89
C LEU A 279 26.10 15.06 -3.87
N ARG A 280 26.89 15.32 -2.83
CA ARG A 280 27.74 16.52 -2.75
C ARG A 280 28.76 16.57 -3.89
N ALA A 281 29.39 15.45 -4.23
CA ALA A 281 30.35 15.36 -5.33
C ALA A 281 29.69 15.57 -6.71
N MET A 282 28.42 15.18 -6.87
CA MET A 282 27.65 15.42 -8.10
C MET A 282 27.20 16.87 -8.26
N ASN A 283 27.08 17.61 -7.15
CA ASN A 283 26.74 19.04 -7.11
C ASN A 283 27.98 19.96 -7.08
N MET A 284 29.13 19.53 -7.62
CA MET A 284 30.39 20.29 -7.62
C MET A 284 30.35 21.52 -8.54
N SER A 285 29.61 22.55 -8.12
CA SER A 285 30.00 23.98 -8.07
C SER A 285 28.82 24.85 -7.59
N GLN A 286 28.33 24.60 -6.38
CA GLN A 286 27.84 25.70 -5.54
C GLN A 286 28.72 25.78 -4.30
N SER A 287 29.34 26.95 -4.16
CA SER A 287 30.39 27.33 -3.21
C SER A 287 30.10 26.89 -1.77
N MET A 288 31.01 26.10 -1.19
CA MET A 288 31.47 26.37 0.17
C MET A 288 32.99 26.34 0.20
N LEU A 289 33.57 27.41 0.77
CA LEU A 289 34.96 27.47 1.22
C LEU A 289 35.28 26.20 2.05
N PRO A 290 36.52 25.68 1.97
CA PRO A 290 36.96 24.67 2.92
C PRO A 290 36.97 25.31 4.31
N SER A 291 36.11 24.83 5.23
CA SER A 291 36.33 25.09 6.65
C SER A 291 37.67 24.45 7.02
N PRO A 292 38.57 25.17 7.71
CA PRO A 292 39.86 24.60 8.09
C PRO A 292 39.61 23.51 9.14
N GLU A 293 40.35 22.42 8.99
CA GLU A 293 40.73 21.50 10.07
C GLU A 293 39.56 20.91 10.89
N PHE A 294 39.11 19.72 10.47
CA PHE A 294 38.57 18.75 11.43
C PHE A 294 39.72 18.31 12.35
N GLU A 295 40.06 19.14 13.34
CA GLU A 295 40.72 18.66 14.53
C GLU A 295 39.76 17.71 15.24
N ALA A 296 40.26 16.49 15.46
CA ALA A 296 39.64 15.48 16.29
C ALA A 296 39.37 16.05 17.69
N VAL A 297 38.12 16.40 17.99
CA VAL A 297 37.65 16.62 19.36
C VAL A 297 36.45 15.73 19.63
N GLY A 298 36.76 14.50 20.01
CA GLY A 298 36.25 13.85 21.22
C GLY A 298 34.79 14.04 21.58
N LYS A 299 33.92 13.25 20.97
CA LYS A 299 33.09 12.32 21.76
C LYS A 299 33.19 10.97 21.09
N GLU A 300 34.08 10.13 21.62
CA GLU A 300 34.03 8.70 21.39
C GLU A 300 32.62 8.21 21.69
N CYS A 301 31.84 7.95 20.64
CA CYS A 301 30.87 6.87 20.73
C CYS A 301 31.73 5.60 20.81
N THR A 302 32.01 5.17 22.03
CA THR A 302 32.80 3.98 22.33
C THR A 302 32.34 2.83 21.44
N SER A 303 33.28 2.36 20.62
CA SER A 303 33.16 1.17 19.82
C SER A 303 32.91 -0.04 20.73
N ALA A 304 31.72 -0.61 20.61
CA ALA A 304 31.51 -2.01 20.93
C ALA A 304 31.51 -2.77 19.60
N SER A 305 32.57 -3.55 19.40
CA SER A 305 32.75 -4.52 18.33
C SER A 305 31.49 -5.37 18.11
N GLY A 306 30.78 -5.11 17.02
CA GLY A 306 29.58 -5.83 16.60
C GLY A 306 29.35 -5.65 15.11
N GLU A 307 30.41 -5.83 14.33
CA GLU A 307 30.48 -5.38 12.93
C GLU A 307 29.83 -6.35 11.91
N ASP A 308 29.37 -7.53 12.35
CA ASP A 308 28.88 -8.58 11.41
C ASP A 308 27.34 -8.77 11.36
N ASN A 309 26.56 -8.07 12.20
CA ASN A 309 25.15 -8.47 12.44
C ASN A 309 24.06 -7.55 11.84
N ILE A 310 24.40 -6.34 11.39
CA ILE A 310 23.40 -5.35 10.93
C ILE A 310 23.07 -5.50 9.43
N PRO A 311 24.05 -5.57 8.50
CA PRO A 311 23.73 -5.79 7.09
C PRO A 311 22.99 -7.13 6.91
N SER A 312 23.35 -8.15 7.70
CA SER A 312 22.69 -9.46 7.71
C SER A 312 21.27 -9.41 8.30
N SER A 313 21.02 -8.65 9.38
CA SER A 313 19.67 -8.45 9.94
C SER A 313 18.74 -7.70 8.96
N LEU A 314 19.23 -6.60 8.37
CA LEU A 314 18.46 -5.80 7.41
C LEU A 314 18.17 -6.61 6.14
N GLU A 315 19.16 -7.34 5.62
CA GLU A 315 18.97 -8.20 4.45
C GLU A 315 17.99 -9.36 4.73
N SER A 316 18.04 -9.96 5.93
CA SER A 316 17.08 -10.97 6.36
C SER A 316 15.65 -10.39 6.42
N ALA A 317 15.49 -9.19 6.98
CA ALA A 317 14.21 -8.47 7.03
C ALA A 317 13.65 -8.20 5.62
N ILE A 318 14.50 -7.73 4.70
CA ILE A 318 14.12 -7.46 3.30
C ILE A 318 13.67 -8.76 2.61
N ASN A 319 14.40 -9.85 2.78
CA ASN A 319 14.05 -11.14 2.20
C ASN A 319 12.71 -11.67 2.76
N GLN A 320 12.47 -11.52 4.06
CA GLN A 320 11.18 -11.89 4.66
C GLN A 320 10.02 -11.07 4.07
N VAL A 321 10.16 -9.75 3.98
CA VAL A 321 9.15 -8.86 3.39
C VAL A 321 8.87 -9.25 1.93
N ARG A 322 9.91 -9.62 1.17
CA ARG A 322 9.77 -10.03 -0.22
C ARG A 322 8.98 -11.34 -0.37
N GLU A 323 9.26 -12.34 0.46
CA GLU A 323 8.49 -13.59 0.42
C GLU A 323 7.02 -13.37 0.80
N GLU A 324 6.74 -12.54 1.81
CA GLU A 324 5.37 -12.21 2.19
C GLU A 324 4.66 -11.36 1.11
N ALA A 325 5.39 -10.47 0.43
CA ALA A 325 4.86 -9.72 -0.71
C ALA A 325 4.47 -10.65 -1.86
N LYS A 326 5.30 -11.66 -2.18
CA LYS A 326 4.97 -12.67 -3.20
C LYS A 326 3.72 -13.45 -2.83
N GLU A 327 3.55 -13.84 -1.56
CA GLU A 327 2.32 -14.51 -1.08
C GLU A 327 1.09 -13.62 -1.28
N VAL A 328 1.19 -12.33 -0.95
CA VAL A 328 0.12 -11.34 -1.15
C VAL A 328 -0.18 -11.12 -2.62
N ASP A 329 0.83 -11.02 -3.49
CA ASP A 329 0.65 -10.82 -4.92
C ASP A 329 -0.03 -12.03 -5.59
N ILE A 330 0.32 -13.25 -5.18
CA ILE A 330 -0.38 -14.47 -5.62
C ILE A 330 -1.85 -14.43 -5.16
N ALA A 331 -2.12 -14.00 -3.92
CA ALA A 331 -3.48 -13.86 -3.42
C ALA A 331 -4.26 -12.79 -4.22
N LYS A 332 -3.65 -11.63 -4.49
CA LYS A 332 -4.22 -10.54 -5.29
C LYS A 332 -4.51 -10.96 -6.73
N ALA A 333 -3.58 -11.65 -7.39
CA ALA A 333 -3.77 -12.15 -8.75
C ALA A 333 -4.97 -13.11 -8.82
N THR A 334 -5.15 -13.97 -7.81
CA THR A 334 -6.35 -14.82 -7.70
C THR A 334 -7.64 -13.98 -7.57
N THR A 335 -7.57 -12.81 -6.93
CA THR A 335 -8.71 -11.88 -6.81
C THR A 335 -9.01 -11.13 -8.11
N GLU A 336 -7.99 -10.79 -8.89
CA GLU A 336 -8.15 -10.05 -10.14
C GLU A 336 -8.70 -10.93 -11.25
N VAL A 337 -8.23 -12.18 -11.36
CA VAL A 337 -8.82 -13.17 -12.29
C VAL A 337 -10.34 -13.31 -12.06
N LEU A 338 -10.76 -13.39 -10.79
CA LEU A 338 -12.18 -13.44 -10.43
C LEU A 338 -12.95 -12.13 -10.69
N LYS A 339 -12.27 -10.98 -10.76
CA LYS A 339 -12.89 -9.69 -11.11
C LYS A 339 -13.06 -9.55 -12.62
N GLU A 340 -12.10 -10.02 -13.42
CA GLU A 340 -12.13 -9.98 -14.88
C GLU A 340 -13.15 -10.96 -15.46
N GLU A 341 -13.43 -12.07 -14.78
CA GLU A 341 -14.38 -13.11 -15.24
C GLU A 341 -15.87 -12.75 -15.13
N GLY A 342 -16.32 -11.66 -14.44
CA GLY A 342 -17.76 -11.59 -14.11
C GLY A 342 -18.44 -10.22 -14.01
N ILE A 343 -18.96 -9.71 -15.14
CA ILE A 343 -20.05 -8.70 -15.15
C ILE A 343 -21.45 -9.37 -15.08
N GLY A 344 -21.60 -10.62 -15.52
CA GLY A 344 -22.87 -11.38 -15.47
C GLY A 344 -23.00 -12.42 -14.35
N GLU A 345 -21.88 -12.88 -13.78
CA GLU A 345 -21.84 -14.06 -12.89
C GLU A 345 -21.74 -13.73 -11.39
N SER A 346 -21.47 -12.48 -11.02
CA SER A 346 -21.34 -12.09 -9.60
C SER A 346 -22.64 -12.29 -8.81
N ALA A 347 -23.80 -12.17 -9.47
CA ALA A 347 -25.09 -12.43 -8.84
C ALA A 347 -25.39 -13.92 -8.64
N THR A 348 -25.01 -14.77 -9.60
CA THR A 348 -25.18 -16.22 -9.51
C THR A 348 -24.24 -16.80 -8.45
N ILE A 349 -23.00 -16.33 -8.40
CA ILE A 349 -22.02 -16.69 -7.37
C ILE A 349 -22.53 -16.30 -5.97
N LEU A 350 -23.09 -15.10 -5.78
CA LEU A 350 -23.65 -14.70 -4.48
C LEU A 350 -24.80 -15.62 -4.03
N MET A 351 -25.71 -15.94 -4.96
CA MET A 351 -26.85 -16.82 -4.68
C MET A 351 -26.39 -18.24 -4.32
N GLU A 352 -25.32 -18.71 -4.96
CA GLU A 352 -24.71 -20.00 -4.69
C GLU A 352 -23.96 -20.03 -3.34
N LEU A 353 -23.18 -18.99 -3.03
CA LEU A 353 -22.50 -18.86 -1.73
C LEU A 353 -23.47 -18.74 -0.56
N LEU A 354 -24.68 -18.23 -0.80
CA LEU A 354 -25.76 -18.14 0.19
C LEU A 354 -26.61 -19.42 0.31
N LYS A 355 -26.42 -20.45 -0.54
CA LYS A 355 -27.11 -21.76 -0.43
C LYS A 355 -27.11 -22.34 0.99
N PRO A 356 -26.00 -22.38 1.75
CA PRO A 356 -26.01 -22.89 3.12
C PRO A 356 -26.86 -22.04 4.09
N LEU A 357 -26.98 -20.72 3.87
CA LEU A 357 -27.85 -19.85 4.67
C LEU A 357 -29.34 -19.98 4.29
N LYS A 358 -29.63 -20.38 3.06
CA LYS A 358 -30.99 -20.51 2.53
C LYS A 358 -31.85 -21.49 3.32
N ASN A 359 -31.25 -22.47 4.00
CA ASN A 359 -31.96 -23.42 4.87
C ASN A 359 -32.12 -22.91 6.32
N VAL A 360 -31.27 -21.98 6.75
CA VAL A 360 -31.27 -21.45 8.12
C VAL A 360 -32.38 -20.41 8.30
N VAL A 361 -32.56 -19.52 7.32
CA VAL A 361 -33.59 -18.45 7.35
C VAL A 361 -35.02 -19.00 7.46
N PRO A 362 -35.48 -19.93 6.60
CA PRO A 362 -36.82 -20.49 6.71
C PRO A 362 -36.99 -21.34 7.96
N TRP A 363 -35.95 -22.00 8.46
CA TRP A 363 -36.00 -22.71 9.74
C TRP A 363 -36.26 -21.77 10.92
N PHE A 364 -35.56 -20.63 10.98
CA PHE A 364 -35.83 -19.59 11.99
C PHE A 364 -37.22 -18.96 11.80
N GLN A 365 -37.67 -18.74 10.56
CA GLN A 365 -39.02 -18.24 10.29
C GLN A 365 -40.11 -19.25 10.67
N ASP A 366 -39.90 -20.56 10.47
CA ASP A 366 -40.83 -21.63 10.90
C ASP A 366 -40.91 -21.73 12.43
N VAL A 367 -39.80 -21.47 13.13
CA VAL A 367 -39.77 -21.33 14.59
C VAL A 367 -40.54 -20.06 14.98
N ILE A 368 -40.23 -18.89 14.43
CA ILE A 368 -40.91 -17.63 14.82
C ILE A 368 -42.40 -17.62 14.46
N SER A 369 -42.80 -18.30 13.39
CA SER A 369 -44.21 -18.41 12.95
C SER A 369 -45.03 -19.45 13.72
N TRP A 370 -44.52 -20.00 14.82
CA TRP A 370 -45.23 -20.95 15.69
C TRP A 370 -45.68 -22.24 14.98
N ARG A 371 -45.04 -22.59 13.86
CA ARG A 371 -45.41 -23.77 13.06
C ARG A 371 -45.16 -25.09 13.79
N ARG A 372 -44.25 -25.08 14.78
CA ARG A 372 -43.96 -26.20 15.71
C ARG A 372 -43.99 -25.70 17.16
N PRO A 373 -45.16 -25.64 17.82
CA PRO A 373 -45.35 -24.97 19.11
C PRO A 373 -44.50 -25.59 20.25
N ALA A 374 -44.20 -26.88 20.18
CA ALA A 374 -43.36 -27.54 21.20
C ALA A 374 -41.88 -27.10 21.13
N ILE A 375 -41.36 -26.86 19.92
CA ILE A 375 -39.96 -26.46 19.71
C ILE A 375 -39.77 -24.96 20.00
N THR A 376 -40.76 -24.14 19.66
CA THR A 376 -40.73 -22.73 20.03
C THR A 376 -40.80 -22.53 21.53
N LEU A 377 -41.67 -23.26 22.23
CA LEU A 377 -41.79 -23.15 23.68
C LEU A 377 -40.49 -23.53 24.39
N THR A 378 -39.81 -24.59 23.93
CA THR A 378 -38.51 -25.00 24.50
C THR A 378 -37.39 -24.00 24.19
N MET A 379 -37.37 -23.42 22.99
CA MET A 379 -36.41 -22.35 22.63
C MET A 379 -36.65 -21.06 23.43
N ILE A 380 -37.91 -20.70 23.66
CA ILE A 380 -38.29 -19.54 24.49
C ILE A 380 -37.92 -19.80 25.95
N ALA A 381 -38.24 -20.97 26.50
CA ALA A 381 -37.86 -21.33 27.86
C ALA A 381 -36.33 -21.38 28.05
N ALA A 382 -35.61 -21.96 27.09
CA ALA A 382 -34.14 -22.01 27.11
C ALA A 382 -33.53 -20.60 27.02
N SER A 383 -34.02 -19.74 26.12
CA SER A 383 -33.53 -18.36 25.99
C SER A 383 -33.82 -17.52 27.23
N LEU A 384 -35.01 -17.65 27.83
CA LEU A 384 -35.36 -17.00 29.10
C LEU A 384 -34.45 -17.44 30.24
N VAL A 385 -34.15 -18.73 30.36
CA VAL A 385 -33.22 -19.26 31.38
C VAL A 385 -31.78 -18.75 31.15
N ILE A 386 -31.33 -18.69 29.89
CA ILE A 386 -30.00 -18.18 29.52
C ILE A 386 -29.86 -16.69 29.86
N ILE A 387 -30.91 -15.89 29.60
CA ILE A 387 -30.93 -14.45 29.92
C ILE A 387 -30.97 -14.25 31.44
N TYR A 388 -31.87 -14.95 32.14
CA TYR A 388 -32.06 -14.81 33.59
C TYR A 388 -30.80 -15.17 34.39
N LYS A 389 -30.04 -16.18 33.96
CA LYS A 389 -28.80 -16.60 34.64
C LYS A 389 -27.54 -15.83 34.18
N GLU A 390 -27.66 -14.83 33.32
CA GLU A 390 -26.51 -14.15 32.66
C GLU A 390 -25.59 -15.12 31.88
N TRP A 391 -26.12 -16.25 31.38
CA TRP A 391 -25.33 -17.27 30.66
C TRP A 391 -25.09 -16.92 29.20
N VAL A 392 -25.60 -15.79 28.73
CA VAL A 392 -25.45 -15.34 27.33
C VAL A 392 -23.97 -15.30 26.91
N GLY A 393 -23.05 -14.90 27.78
CA GLY A 393 -21.60 -14.89 27.47
C GLY A 393 -21.04 -16.31 27.27
N LYS A 394 -21.45 -17.25 28.12
CA LYS A 394 -21.07 -18.67 28.01
C LYS A 394 -21.68 -19.34 26.77
N ALA A 395 -22.90 -18.95 26.40
CA ALA A 395 -23.55 -19.44 25.18
C ALA A 395 -22.81 -18.96 23.92
N ILE A 396 -22.38 -17.68 23.89
CA ILE A 396 -21.54 -17.14 22.82
C ILE A 396 -20.20 -17.88 22.76
N ALA A 397 -19.53 -18.07 23.90
CA ALA A 397 -18.28 -18.81 23.97
C ALA A 397 -18.42 -20.25 23.45
N ALA A 398 -19.49 -20.96 23.82
CA ALA A 398 -19.77 -22.30 23.32
C ALA A 398 -19.95 -22.32 21.78
N GLY A 399 -20.62 -21.32 21.22
CA GLY A 399 -20.75 -21.15 19.76
C GLY A 399 -19.41 -20.91 19.06
N LEU A 400 -18.52 -20.11 19.65
CA LEU A 400 -17.18 -19.85 19.13
C LEU A 400 -16.30 -21.12 19.19
N PHE A 401 -16.34 -21.88 20.28
CA PHE A 401 -15.64 -23.16 20.37
C PHE A 401 -16.16 -24.19 19.37
N TRP A 402 -17.48 -24.21 19.14
CA TRP A 402 -18.08 -25.07 18.12
C TRP A 402 -17.57 -24.71 16.70
N LEU A 403 -17.40 -23.42 16.41
CA LEU A 403 -16.83 -22.97 15.15
C LEU A 403 -15.36 -23.38 14.99
N VAL A 404 -14.55 -23.25 16.04
CA VAL A 404 -13.15 -23.74 16.05
C VAL A 404 -13.11 -25.26 15.86
N LEU A 405 -13.99 -26.01 16.53
CA LEU A 405 -14.10 -27.46 16.37
C LEU A 405 -14.46 -27.84 14.93
N LYS A 406 -15.38 -27.10 14.29
CA LYS A 406 -15.70 -27.29 12.86
C LYS A 406 -14.50 -27.03 11.95
N MET A 407 -13.70 -25.99 12.21
CA MET A 407 -12.48 -25.72 11.46
C MET A 407 -11.42 -26.83 11.64
N ILE A 408 -11.29 -27.39 12.85
CA ILE A 408 -10.39 -28.51 13.14
C ILE A 408 -10.89 -29.81 12.48
N LEU A 409 -12.20 -30.06 12.48
CA LEU A 409 -12.79 -31.21 11.80
C LEU A 409 -12.61 -31.11 10.28
N ALA A 410 -12.79 -29.92 9.69
CA ALA A 410 -12.50 -29.66 8.28
C ALA A 410 -11.01 -29.90 7.94
N ARG A 411 -10.11 -29.73 8.92
CA ARG A 411 -8.68 -30.06 8.79
C ARG A 411 -8.42 -31.56 8.84
N CYS A 412 -9.01 -32.29 9.79
CA CYS A 412 -8.81 -33.74 9.93
C CYS A 412 -9.49 -34.54 8.80
N GLY A 413 -10.64 -34.10 8.29
CA GLY A 413 -11.35 -34.76 7.19
C GLY A 413 -10.67 -34.63 5.82
N ARG A 414 -9.68 -33.75 5.69
CA ARG A 414 -8.98 -33.47 4.41
C ARG A 414 -8.05 -34.59 3.95
N SER A 415 -7.80 -35.61 4.79
CA SER A 415 -7.08 -36.81 4.37
C SER A 415 -7.95 -37.78 3.57
N GLN A 416 -9.28 -37.57 3.48
CA GLN A 416 -10.20 -38.53 2.86
C GLN A 416 -11.04 -37.98 1.70
N ASP A 417 -11.15 -36.65 1.51
CA ASP A 417 -11.84 -36.06 0.36
C ASP A 417 -11.00 -35.01 -0.37
N LYS A 418 -10.70 -35.30 -1.65
CA LYS A 418 -10.19 -34.32 -2.60
C LYS A 418 -11.32 -33.30 -2.88
N CYS A 419 -11.06 -32.06 -2.46
CA CYS A 419 -11.72 -30.80 -2.86
C CYS A 419 -13.09 -30.90 -3.54
N ASN A 420 -14.15 -30.54 -2.80
CA ASN A 420 -15.33 -29.94 -3.42
C ASN A 420 -14.92 -28.58 -4.00
N GLU A 421 -14.59 -28.57 -5.29
CA GLU A 421 -14.69 -27.37 -6.10
C GLU A 421 -16.15 -26.89 -6.05
N VAL A 422 -16.37 -25.61 -5.78
CA VAL A 422 -17.70 -25.01 -5.94
C VAL A 422 -17.89 -24.88 -7.44
N VAL A 423 -18.50 -25.90 -8.04
CA VAL A 423 -18.85 -25.94 -9.46
C VAL A 423 -20.11 -25.12 -9.64
N VAL A 424 -19.96 -23.94 -10.25
CA VAL A 424 -21.08 -23.07 -10.63
C VAL A 424 -21.62 -23.63 -11.95
N CYS A 425 -22.78 -24.28 -11.92
CA CYS A 425 -23.49 -24.72 -13.12
C CYS A 425 -24.33 -23.55 -13.64
N SER A 426 -23.95 -23.00 -14.81
CA SER A 426 -24.63 -21.86 -15.43
C SER A 426 -25.95 -22.32 -16.07
N GLY A 427 -27.07 -22.07 -15.38
CA GLY A 427 -28.41 -22.24 -15.94
C GLY A 427 -28.87 -20.94 -16.58
N SER A 428 -29.13 -20.97 -17.89
CA SER A 428 -29.49 -19.79 -18.68
C SER A 428 -30.81 -19.12 -18.27
N ASP A 429 -30.88 -17.86 -18.69
CA ASP A 429 -32.06 -17.03 -18.91
C ASP A 429 -32.62 -16.19 -17.77
N GLN A 430 -32.15 -14.93 -17.73
CA GLN A 430 -33.09 -13.80 -17.78
C GLN A 430 -32.42 -12.56 -18.40
N LYS A 431 -32.76 -12.26 -19.67
CA LYS A 431 -32.53 -10.94 -20.27
C LYS A 431 -33.29 -9.89 -19.45
N ILE A 432 -32.58 -8.99 -18.78
CA ILE A 432 -33.17 -7.76 -18.24
C ILE A 432 -32.85 -6.64 -19.23
N THR A 433 -33.92 -6.16 -19.84
CA THR A 433 -33.93 -5.20 -20.93
C THR A 433 -33.47 -3.82 -20.47
N MET A 434 -32.58 -3.26 -21.28
CA MET A 434 -32.10 -1.88 -21.33
C MET A 434 -33.25 -0.87 -21.28
N GLU A 435 -33.25 0.06 -20.31
CA GLU A 435 -33.80 1.43 -20.44
C GLU A 435 -33.54 2.25 -19.16
N SER A 436 -32.49 3.09 -19.19
CA SER A 436 -32.26 4.32 -18.38
C SER A 436 -30.75 4.60 -18.30
N ILE A 437 -30.17 4.90 -19.45
CA ILE A 437 -28.75 5.23 -19.64
C ILE A 437 -28.72 6.76 -19.54
N VAL A 438 -28.60 7.36 -18.35
CA VAL A 438 -27.36 8.04 -17.96
C VAL A 438 -27.38 8.35 -16.44
N ALA A 439 -28.54 8.25 -15.76
CA ALA A 439 -28.64 8.43 -14.31
C ALA A 439 -28.47 7.13 -13.50
N ALA A 440 -28.67 5.95 -14.12
CA ALA A 440 -28.53 4.65 -13.46
C ALA A 440 -27.09 4.10 -13.48
N GLN A 441 -26.20 4.63 -14.34
CA GLN A 441 -24.85 4.08 -14.50
C GLN A 441 -23.99 4.23 -13.23
N PHE A 442 -24.12 5.33 -12.50
CA PHE A 442 -23.35 5.55 -11.27
C PHE A 442 -23.86 4.68 -10.12
N GLY A 443 -25.19 4.57 -9.97
CA GLY A 443 -25.81 3.69 -8.97
C GLY A 443 -25.54 2.21 -9.25
N LEU A 444 -25.66 1.77 -10.50
CA LEU A 444 -25.38 0.40 -10.91
C LEU A 444 -23.90 0.05 -10.78
N LYS A 445 -22.98 0.95 -11.16
CA LYS A 445 -21.55 0.72 -10.99
C LYS A 445 -21.18 0.57 -9.51
N ASN A 446 -21.67 1.45 -8.65
CA ASN A 446 -21.44 1.35 -7.21
C ASN A 446 -22.06 0.08 -6.60
N ILE A 447 -23.28 -0.30 -7.01
CA ILE A 447 -23.91 -1.54 -6.53
C ILE A 447 -23.12 -2.77 -7.00
N HIS A 448 -22.64 -2.75 -8.24
CA HIS A 448 -21.84 -3.84 -8.80
C HIS A 448 -20.50 -3.97 -8.09
N GLU A 449 -19.80 -2.86 -7.85
CA GLU A 449 -18.54 -2.82 -7.09
C GLU A 449 -18.76 -3.30 -5.64
N MET A 450 -19.85 -2.89 -4.99
CA MET A 450 -20.21 -3.34 -3.65
C MET A 450 -20.54 -4.84 -3.62
N MET A 451 -21.20 -5.36 -4.66
CA MET A 451 -21.54 -6.77 -4.78
C MET A 451 -20.28 -7.62 -5.00
N GLN A 452 -19.37 -7.17 -5.86
CA GLN A 452 -18.07 -7.81 -6.08
C GLN A 452 -17.24 -7.84 -4.79
N LEU A 453 -17.18 -6.71 -4.06
CA LEU A 453 -16.45 -6.62 -2.80
C LEU A 453 -17.05 -7.55 -1.74
N SER A 454 -18.38 -7.64 -1.66
CA SER A 454 -19.08 -8.58 -0.79
C SER A 454 -18.75 -10.03 -1.14
N ASN A 455 -18.82 -10.41 -2.42
CA ASN A 455 -18.49 -11.77 -2.88
C ASN A 455 -17.06 -12.16 -2.54
N ILE A 456 -16.11 -11.26 -2.81
CA ILE A 456 -14.69 -11.45 -2.48
C ILE A 456 -14.53 -11.65 -0.96
N SER A 457 -15.20 -10.84 -0.14
CA SER A 457 -15.12 -10.98 1.31
C SER A 457 -15.70 -12.32 1.81
N ILE A 458 -16.84 -12.76 1.26
CA ILE A 458 -17.48 -14.03 1.61
C ILE A 458 -16.57 -15.20 1.23
N LEU A 459 -15.99 -15.18 0.02
CA LEU A 459 -15.06 -16.21 -0.42
C LEU A 459 -13.79 -16.27 0.43
N LYS A 460 -13.25 -15.12 0.84
CA LYS A 460 -12.12 -15.07 1.79
C LYS A 460 -12.51 -15.68 3.15
N ILE A 461 -13.69 -15.36 3.68
CA ILE A 461 -14.20 -15.93 4.94
C ILE A 461 -14.38 -17.45 4.81
N LEU A 462 -14.94 -17.93 3.70
CA LEU A 462 -15.08 -19.36 3.44
C LEU A 462 -13.72 -20.06 3.29
N SER A 463 -12.73 -19.40 2.68
CA SER A 463 -11.35 -19.90 2.59
C SER A 463 -10.73 -20.14 3.97
N ILE A 464 -11.00 -19.24 4.93
CA ILE A 464 -10.58 -19.35 6.33
C ILE A 464 -11.29 -20.52 7.01
N ILE A 465 -12.63 -20.60 6.89
CA ILE A 465 -13.44 -21.65 7.53
C ILE A 465 -13.05 -23.05 7.03
N HIS A 466 -12.74 -23.18 5.73
CA HIS A 466 -12.26 -24.43 5.13
C HIS A 466 -10.74 -24.64 5.30
N ALA A 467 -10.08 -23.81 6.10
CA ALA A 467 -8.65 -23.89 6.44
C ALA A 467 -7.73 -24.03 5.21
N LYS A 468 -8.04 -23.36 4.11
CA LYS A 468 -7.21 -23.42 2.89
C LYS A 468 -5.89 -22.69 3.05
N ALA A 469 -5.91 -21.58 3.79
CA ALA A 469 -4.74 -20.79 4.11
C ALA A 469 -4.27 -21.14 5.54
N ARG A 470 -3.36 -22.13 5.69
CA ARG A 470 -3.05 -22.76 6.98
C ARG A 470 -2.54 -21.77 8.03
N LYS A 471 -1.60 -20.91 7.65
CA LYS A 471 -0.98 -19.90 8.54
C LYS A 471 -2.01 -18.88 9.02
N GLN A 472 -2.88 -18.36 8.14
CA GLN A 472 -3.92 -17.42 8.55
C GLN A 472 -5.04 -18.09 9.35
N ALA A 473 -5.44 -19.31 9.00
CA ALA A 473 -6.47 -20.05 9.71
C ALA A 473 -6.06 -20.38 11.15
N ASP A 474 -4.80 -20.74 11.39
CA ASP A 474 -4.27 -20.96 12.76
C ASP A 474 -4.35 -19.69 13.61
N MET A 475 -3.96 -18.55 13.04
CA MET A 475 -4.06 -17.26 13.73
C MET A 475 -5.51 -16.91 14.09
N VAL A 476 -6.44 -17.14 13.15
CA VAL A 476 -7.88 -16.91 13.39
C VAL A 476 -8.43 -17.86 14.45
N MET A 477 -8.06 -19.14 14.44
CA MET A 477 -8.50 -20.09 15.46
C MET A 477 -7.99 -19.71 16.84
N VAL A 478 -6.73 -19.27 16.96
CA VAL A 478 -6.18 -18.77 18.23
C VAL A 478 -6.93 -17.52 18.68
N ALA A 479 -7.16 -16.56 17.79
CA ALA A 479 -7.91 -15.35 18.10
C ALA A 479 -9.35 -15.65 18.56
N ILE A 480 -10.07 -16.51 17.84
CA ILE A 480 -11.43 -16.95 18.21
C ILE A 480 -11.42 -17.68 19.55
N THR A 481 -10.41 -18.50 19.82
CA THR A 481 -10.25 -19.20 21.10
C THR A 481 -10.01 -18.22 22.25
N VAL A 482 -9.13 -17.23 22.08
CA VAL A 482 -8.88 -16.19 23.07
C VAL A 482 -10.16 -15.39 23.34
N VAL A 483 -10.87 -14.98 22.29
CA VAL A 483 -12.16 -14.27 22.42
C VAL A 483 -13.20 -15.14 23.13
N ALA A 484 -13.29 -16.43 22.81
CA ALA A 484 -14.18 -17.37 23.48
C ALA A 484 -13.86 -17.51 24.98
N ILE A 485 -12.59 -17.56 25.35
CA ILE A 485 -12.15 -17.60 26.76
C ILE A 485 -12.57 -16.31 27.48
N ILE A 486 -12.38 -15.13 26.87
CA ILE A 486 -12.80 -13.85 27.45
C ILE A 486 -14.31 -13.85 27.72
N PHE A 487 -15.13 -14.27 26.75
CA PHE A 487 -16.58 -14.36 26.93
C PHE A 487 -17.03 -15.43 27.94
N ALA A 488 -16.23 -16.49 28.14
CA ALA A 488 -16.51 -17.53 29.13
C ALA A 488 -16.20 -17.07 30.57
N VAL A 489 -15.15 -16.27 30.75
CA VAL A 489 -14.65 -15.83 32.07
C VAL A 489 -15.30 -14.52 32.51
N VAL A 490 -15.49 -13.56 31.60
CA VAL A 490 -15.97 -12.22 31.94
C VAL A 490 -17.48 -12.12 31.76
N PRO A 491 -18.25 -11.75 32.80
CA PRO A 491 -19.67 -11.48 32.67
C PRO A 491 -19.94 -10.37 31.64
N LEU A 492 -20.92 -10.56 30.76
CA LEU A 492 -21.20 -9.65 29.63
C LEU A 492 -21.43 -8.19 30.03
N LYS A 493 -21.96 -7.93 31.23
CA LYS A 493 -22.17 -6.58 31.74
C LYS A 493 -20.87 -5.76 31.78
N TYR A 494 -19.75 -6.37 32.19
CA TYR A 494 -18.46 -5.67 32.22
C TYR A 494 -17.91 -5.44 30.82
N MET A 495 -18.17 -6.36 29.89
CA MET A 495 -17.82 -6.16 28.47
C MET A 495 -18.62 -5.01 27.85
N LEU A 496 -19.93 -4.91 28.14
CA LEU A 496 -20.78 -3.81 27.66
C LEU A 496 -20.35 -2.46 28.27
N ILE A 497 -20.01 -2.43 29.56
CA ILE A 497 -19.46 -1.23 30.22
C ILE A 497 -18.11 -0.83 29.58
N ALA A 498 -17.22 -1.79 29.31
CA ALA A 498 -15.94 -1.51 28.67
C ALA A 498 -16.10 -1.03 27.22
N ILE A 499 -17.00 -1.62 26.43
CA ILE A 499 -17.29 -1.22 25.05
C ILE A 499 -17.87 0.19 24.99
N THR A 500 -18.84 0.49 25.86
CA THR A 500 -19.43 1.84 25.93
C THR A 500 -18.40 2.87 26.35
N LEU A 501 -17.58 2.58 27.37
CA LEU A 501 -16.50 3.48 27.77
C LEU A 501 -15.49 3.69 26.64
N HIS A 502 -15.10 2.61 25.94
CA HIS A 502 -14.17 2.67 24.82
C HIS A 502 -14.73 3.46 23.63
N SER A 503 -16.00 3.28 23.26
CA SER A 503 -16.61 4.03 22.16
C SER A 503 -16.73 5.52 22.46
N PHE A 504 -17.02 5.91 23.71
CA PHE A 504 -16.99 7.31 24.14
C PHE A 504 -15.58 7.90 24.14
N ILE A 505 -14.56 7.13 24.56
CA ILE A 505 -13.16 7.56 24.49
C ILE A 505 -12.70 7.70 23.03
N MET A 506 -13.07 6.75 22.16
CA MET A 506 -12.67 6.73 20.75
C MET A 506 -13.31 7.88 19.93
N THR A 507 -14.54 8.25 20.25
CA THR A 507 -15.26 9.38 19.62
C THR A 507 -14.77 10.75 20.12
N SER A 508 -14.06 10.80 21.24
CA SER A 508 -13.42 12.02 21.72
C SER A 508 -12.22 12.42 20.86
N LYS A 509 -11.83 13.71 20.91
CA LYS A 509 -10.63 14.22 20.22
C LYS A 509 -9.35 13.46 20.60
N LEU A 510 -9.27 12.94 21.82
CA LEU A 510 -8.14 12.16 22.31
C LEU A 510 -8.09 10.76 21.67
N GLY A 511 -9.25 10.13 21.44
CA GLY A 511 -9.37 8.83 20.77
C GLY A 511 -8.93 8.86 19.30
N ARG A 512 -9.19 9.97 18.59
CA ARG A 512 -8.68 10.19 17.23
C ARG A 512 -7.15 10.26 17.15
N HIS A 513 -6.48 10.72 18.21
CA HIS A 513 -5.02 10.72 18.31
C HIS A 513 -4.44 9.36 18.71
N ILE A 514 -5.19 8.57 19.49
CA ILE A 514 -4.78 7.24 19.96
C ILE A 514 -5.07 6.13 18.94
N GLY A 515 -5.74 6.45 17.82
CA GLY A 515 -6.00 5.51 16.74
C GLY A 515 -4.73 4.75 16.34
N ASN A 516 -4.73 3.43 16.55
CA ASN A 516 -3.57 2.59 16.30
C ASN A 516 -3.39 2.38 14.78
N ALA A 517 -2.73 3.35 14.13
CA ALA A 517 -2.42 3.29 12.70
C ALA A 517 -1.68 2.00 12.32
N GLN A 518 -0.80 1.52 13.21
CA GLN A 518 -0.08 0.26 13.05
C GLN A 518 -1.04 -0.94 13.10
N GLY A 519 -1.98 -0.97 14.05
CA GLY A 519 -3.00 -2.02 14.15
C GLY A 519 -3.89 -2.13 12.91
N ASN A 520 -4.34 -0.98 12.38
CA ASN A 520 -5.13 -0.95 11.14
C ASN A 520 -4.33 -1.44 9.94
N ARG A 521 -3.05 -1.05 9.86
CA ARG A 521 -2.15 -1.52 8.81
C ARG A 521 -1.95 -3.04 8.89
N ARG A 522 -1.67 -3.59 10.07
CA ARG A 522 -1.53 -5.05 10.28
C ARG A 522 -2.80 -5.82 9.90
N LEU A 523 -3.97 -5.31 10.25
CA LEU A 523 -5.25 -5.93 9.87
C LEU A 523 -5.44 -5.93 8.35
N LYS A 524 -5.07 -4.84 7.68
CA LYS A 524 -5.12 -4.72 6.23
C LYS A 524 -4.13 -5.68 5.56
N GLU A 525 -2.87 -5.70 5.99
CA GLU A 525 -1.84 -6.63 5.50
C GLU A 525 -2.30 -8.09 5.65
N TRP A 526 -2.84 -8.43 6.82
CA TRP A 526 -3.39 -9.76 7.08
C TRP A 526 -4.57 -10.07 6.14
N TRP A 527 -5.51 -9.16 5.96
CA TRP A 527 -6.67 -9.35 5.09
C TRP A 527 -6.28 -9.54 3.62
N ASP A 528 -5.30 -8.78 3.15
CA ASP A 528 -4.81 -8.84 1.77
C ASP A 528 -4.04 -10.14 1.50
N SER A 529 -3.40 -10.73 2.51
CA SER A 529 -2.68 -12.01 2.39
C SER A 529 -3.55 -13.25 2.16
N ILE A 530 -4.88 -13.16 2.36
CA ILE A 530 -5.76 -14.33 2.33
C ILE A 530 -6.08 -14.72 0.88
N PRO A 531 -5.68 -15.94 0.43
CA PRO A 531 -5.98 -16.42 -0.90
C PRO A 531 -7.47 -16.77 -1.06
N ILE A 532 -8.03 -16.43 -2.21
CA ILE A 532 -9.42 -16.75 -2.56
C ILE A 532 -9.52 -18.22 -3.00
N VAL A 533 -10.66 -18.85 -2.72
CA VAL A 533 -10.99 -20.18 -3.26
C VAL A 533 -11.25 -20.02 -4.76
N PRO A 534 -10.50 -20.69 -5.67
CA PRO A 534 -10.77 -20.64 -7.09
C PRO A 534 -12.12 -21.30 -7.32
N VAL A 535 -13.02 -20.56 -7.94
CA VAL A 535 -14.32 -21.02 -8.40
C VAL A 535 -14.11 -21.36 -9.87
N ARG A 536 -14.35 -22.61 -10.28
CA ARG A 536 -14.29 -23.01 -11.68
C ARG A 536 -15.73 -23.03 -12.19
N VAL A 537 -16.08 -22.08 -13.03
CA VAL A 537 -17.38 -22.06 -13.71
C VAL A 537 -17.33 -23.12 -14.82
N VAL A 538 -18.28 -24.03 -14.83
CA VAL A 538 -18.37 -25.09 -15.85
C VAL A 538 -19.64 -24.84 -16.65
N GLU A 539 -19.47 -24.60 -17.95
CA GLU A 539 -20.57 -24.29 -18.88
C GLU A 539 -21.45 -25.51 -19.22
N ASP A 540 -20.97 -26.73 -18.93
CA ASP A 540 -21.66 -27.97 -19.28
C ASP A 540 -22.43 -28.59 -18.10
N ALA A 541 -23.76 -28.61 -18.22
CA ALA A 541 -24.71 -29.23 -17.28
C ALA A 541 -24.55 -30.76 -17.12
N SER A 542 -23.67 -31.40 -17.88
CA SER A 542 -23.40 -32.85 -17.82
C SER A 542 -22.34 -33.26 -16.79
N GLN A 543 -21.67 -32.30 -16.14
CA GLN A 543 -20.57 -32.56 -15.20
C GLN A 543 -20.86 -32.17 -13.74
N CYS A 544 -22.08 -31.76 -13.39
CA CYS A 544 -22.44 -31.45 -11.99
C CYS A 544 -22.54 -32.77 -11.17
N PRO A 545 -21.81 -32.93 -10.04
CA PRO A 545 -22.04 -34.05 -9.13
C PRO A 545 -23.42 -33.93 -8.45
N PRO A 546 -24.05 -35.06 -8.07
CA PRO A 546 -25.42 -35.09 -7.52
C PRO A 546 -25.56 -34.39 -6.16
#